data_AF-V9IFK8-F1
#
_entry.id   AF-V9IFK8-F1
#
_cell.length_a   1.000
_cell.length_b   1.000
_cell.length_c   1.000
_cell.angle_alpha   90.00
_cell.angle_beta   90.00
_cell.angle_gamma   90.00
#
_symmetry.space_group_name_H-M   'P 1'
#
loop_
_entity.id
_entity.type
_entity.pdbx_description
1 polymer ?
#
loop_
_entity_poly.entity_id
_entity_poly.type
_entity_poly.pdbx_seq_one_letter_code
_entity_poly.pdbx_strand_id
1 'polypeptide(L)'
;MLEDGVTTTLLCTFFIIFFVLILNFFQYLARESYIHIRDVTKEHNWKSIKKENKAYYCSICESLLLNISGLICDSCGVCADPTCVKIADKQLKCKIITTNINEPMNHHWIKGNLPLNVICDICNEDCDMEPGLTDWWCCWCHRCVHDDCKSKLSKICDFGKFKLMIIPPSSLEVINLRNTVRRRLRLCKVIPPNWPQWNPLIVVANKKSGNNDGAEILSLFRRLLNPAQVVDLSECDAVAILEWCRLLGKVTCTLLVAGGDGTIASLLNAIHKVGLKPIPSVAIIPLGTGNDLSRVLGWGKEHDLNKEPEDILQEIQIAEKVELDRWTVIIKPYGGLGLRSSRQIFYMYNYLSVGVDAQVTLNFHRTRKSRFYFYSSRLLNKLLYLCFGMQQVVERECKDLNKNIELYLDDKKINLPSIESIVILTFIMGCWC
;
A
#
# COMPACT_ATOMS: atom_id res chain seq x y z
N MET A 1 -5.89 -51.63 16.33
CA MET A 1 -5.31 -51.19 15.04
C MET A 1 -5.86 -49.87 14.51
N LEU A 2 -7.11 -49.44 14.82
CA LEU A 2 -7.59 -48.09 14.46
C LEU A 2 -7.16 -46.99 15.45
N GLU A 3 -7.00 -47.30 16.75
CA GLU A 3 -6.68 -46.29 17.77
C GLU A 3 -5.26 -45.72 17.66
N ASP A 4 -4.27 -46.55 17.30
CA ASP A 4 -2.87 -46.12 17.18
C ASP A 4 -2.61 -45.19 15.98
N GLY A 5 -3.42 -45.31 14.91
CA GLY A 5 -3.34 -44.42 13.75
C GLY A 5 -3.90 -43.02 14.02
N VAL A 6 -4.93 -42.93 14.89
CA VAL A 6 -5.58 -41.67 15.27
C VAL A 6 -4.69 -40.88 16.23
N THR A 7 -4.06 -41.54 17.21
CA THR A 7 -3.13 -40.89 18.15
C THR A 7 -1.88 -40.36 17.43
N THR A 8 -1.33 -41.13 16.48
CA THR A 8 -0.14 -40.71 15.71
C THR A 8 -0.44 -39.49 14.81
N THR A 9 -1.61 -39.47 14.16
CA THR A 9 -2.02 -38.32 13.33
C THR A 9 -2.36 -37.07 14.16
N LEU A 10 -2.95 -37.24 15.35
CA LEU A 10 -3.16 -36.13 16.31
C LEU A 10 -1.84 -35.55 16.83
N LEU A 11 -0.85 -36.39 17.13
CA LEU A 11 0.48 -35.95 17.54
C LEU A 11 1.20 -35.18 16.42
N CYS A 12 1.18 -35.71 15.18
CA CYS A 12 1.79 -35.03 14.04
C CYS A 12 1.13 -33.66 13.77
N THR A 13 -0.20 -33.58 13.82
CA THR A 13 -0.91 -32.30 13.63
C THR A 13 -0.63 -31.32 14.77
N PHE A 14 -0.55 -31.78 16.02
CA PHE A 14 -0.17 -30.95 17.15
C PHE A 14 1.27 -30.41 17.01
N PHE A 15 2.23 -31.24 16.60
CA PHE A 15 3.60 -30.79 16.36
C PHE A 15 3.69 -29.78 15.21
N ILE A 16 2.94 -29.96 14.12
CA ILE A 16 2.88 -28.99 13.02
C ILE A 16 2.28 -27.66 13.50
N ILE A 17 1.17 -27.70 14.25
CA ILE A 17 0.54 -26.49 14.79
C ILE A 17 1.48 -25.78 15.77
N PHE A 18 2.10 -26.53 16.68
CA PHE A 18 3.05 -26.00 17.66
C PHE A 18 4.28 -25.40 16.97
N PHE A 19 4.82 -26.06 15.95
CA PHE A 19 5.92 -25.54 15.16
C PHE A 19 5.54 -24.26 14.40
N VAL A 20 4.35 -24.21 13.80
CA VAL A 20 3.82 -23.00 13.15
C VAL A 20 3.59 -21.87 14.16
N LEU A 21 3.09 -22.17 15.36
CA LEU A 21 2.91 -21.19 16.43
C LEU A 21 4.25 -20.67 16.94
N ILE A 22 5.26 -21.53 17.08
CA ILE A 22 6.62 -21.15 17.44
C ILE A 22 7.23 -20.26 16.35
N LEU A 23 7.11 -20.64 15.08
CA LEU A 23 7.59 -19.83 13.97
C LEU A 23 6.90 -18.46 13.92
N ASN A 24 5.57 -18.42 14.09
CA ASN A 24 4.82 -17.17 14.15
C ASN A 24 5.18 -16.34 15.39
N PHE A 25 5.46 -16.97 16.53
CA PHE A 25 5.87 -16.30 17.75
C PHE A 25 7.27 -15.70 17.62
N PHE A 26 8.23 -16.45 17.06
CA PHE A 26 9.56 -15.92 16.74
C PHE A 26 9.49 -14.84 15.66
N GLN A 27 8.62 -14.97 14.66
CA GLN A 27 8.41 -13.94 13.64
C GLN A 27 7.72 -12.68 14.20
N TYR A 28 6.85 -12.84 15.20
CA TYR A 28 6.23 -11.75 15.94
C TYR A 28 7.24 -11.02 16.83
N LEU A 29 8.09 -11.75 17.56
CA LEU A 29 9.17 -11.18 18.37
C LEU A 29 10.28 -10.53 17.52
N ALA A 30 10.53 -11.07 16.32
CA ALA A 30 11.51 -10.55 15.37
C ALA A 30 10.94 -9.45 14.45
N ARG A 31 9.74 -8.92 14.71
CA ARG A 31 9.27 -7.70 14.04
C ARG A 31 10.12 -6.52 14.52
N GLU A 32 11.17 -6.24 13.77
CA GLU A 32 12.03 -5.08 13.97
C GLU A 32 11.31 -3.80 13.56
N SER A 33 11.48 -2.73 14.34
CA SER A 33 10.92 -1.40 14.07
C SER A 33 11.68 -0.60 12.99
N TYR A 34 12.47 -1.28 12.14
CA TYR A 34 13.35 -0.64 11.17
C TYR A 34 12.86 -0.86 9.74
N ILE A 35 13.09 0.13 8.88
CA ILE A 35 12.80 0.01 7.45
C ILE A 35 13.88 -0.86 6.82
N HIS A 36 13.50 -2.09 6.48
CA HIS A 36 14.31 -2.98 5.66
C HIS A 36 14.12 -2.63 4.19
N ILE A 37 15.23 -2.38 3.53
CA ILE A 37 15.29 -2.23 2.08
C ILE A 37 15.92 -3.50 1.51
N ARG A 38 15.26 -4.06 0.49
CA ARG A 38 15.82 -5.20 -0.26
C ARG A 38 17.10 -4.77 -0.96
N ASP A 39 18.13 -5.61 -0.88
CA ASP A 39 19.35 -5.41 -1.65
C ASP A 39 19.07 -5.70 -3.14
N VAL A 40 19.00 -4.65 -3.97
CA VAL A 40 18.81 -4.74 -5.44
C VAL A 40 20.13 -4.86 -6.20
N THR A 41 21.27 -4.89 -5.50
CA THR A 41 22.60 -4.89 -6.16
C THR A 41 22.98 -6.23 -6.76
N LYS A 42 22.25 -7.30 -6.44
CA LYS A 42 22.59 -8.67 -6.85
C LYS A 42 21.57 -9.35 -7.74
N GLU A 43 20.28 -9.03 -7.58
CA GLU A 43 19.19 -9.74 -8.25
C GLU A 43 18.06 -8.76 -8.56
N HIS A 44 17.44 -8.95 -9.72
CA HIS A 44 16.23 -8.26 -10.11
C HIS A 44 15.04 -8.79 -9.30
N ASN A 45 13.98 -7.99 -9.23
CA ASN A 45 12.75 -8.40 -8.56
C ASN A 45 11.75 -8.97 -9.56
N TRP A 46 12.03 -10.21 -9.99
CA TRP A 46 11.25 -10.91 -11.01
C TRP A 46 9.83 -11.22 -10.56
N LYS A 47 8.88 -10.95 -11.46
CA LYS A 47 7.48 -11.36 -11.37
C LYS A 47 7.02 -11.91 -12.71
N SER A 48 6.02 -12.79 -12.68
CA SER A 48 5.37 -13.24 -13.91
C SER A 48 4.67 -12.08 -14.61
N ILE A 49 4.87 -11.98 -15.92
CA ILE A 49 4.11 -11.09 -16.78
C ILE A 49 2.65 -11.57 -16.74
N LYS A 50 1.72 -10.71 -16.33
CA LYS A 50 0.29 -11.02 -16.36
C LYS A 50 -0.21 -10.90 -17.81
N LYS A 51 -1.38 -11.47 -18.12
CA LYS A 51 -2.01 -11.34 -19.44
C LYS A 51 -2.24 -9.86 -19.77
N GLU A 52 -1.32 -9.29 -20.53
CA GLU A 52 -1.43 -7.98 -21.15
C GLU A 52 -1.60 -8.15 -22.66
N ASN A 53 -2.22 -7.17 -23.31
CA ASN A 53 -2.38 -7.13 -24.78
C ASN A 53 -1.08 -6.77 -25.51
N LYS A 54 0.07 -6.82 -24.84
CA LYS A 54 1.37 -6.40 -25.34
C LYS A 54 2.33 -7.60 -25.44
N ALA A 55 3.08 -7.64 -26.54
CA ALA A 55 4.18 -8.58 -26.72
C ALA A 55 5.40 -8.12 -25.92
N TYR A 56 6.02 -9.04 -25.19
CA TYR A 56 7.27 -8.80 -24.47
C TYR A 56 8.39 -9.64 -25.08
N TYR A 57 9.60 -9.11 -25.06
CA TYR A 57 10.81 -9.79 -25.55
C TYR A 57 11.83 -9.94 -24.44
N CYS A 58 12.53 -11.07 -24.43
CA CYS A 58 13.60 -11.33 -23.47
C CYS A 58 14.76 -10.36 -23.71
N SER A 59 15.19 -9.61 -22.69
CA SER A 59 16.31 -8.67 -22.76
C SER A 59 17.69 -9.35 -22.92
N ILE A 60 17.75 -10.68 -23.04
CA ILE A 60 18.98 -11.46 -23.20
C ILE A 60 19.03 -12.19 -24.54
N CYS A 61 18.06 -13.06 -24.82
CA CYS A 61 18.01 -13.83 -26.07
C CYS A 61 17.12 -13.21 -27.15
N GLU A 62 16.48 -12.07 -26.86
CA GLU A 62 15.58 -11.32 -27.75
C GLU A 62 14.38 -12.13 -28.28
N SER A 63 14.15 -13.32 -27.74
CA SER A 63 12.98 -14.14 -28.09
C SER A 63 11.71 -13.54 -27.53
N LEU A 64 10.61 -13.66 -28.28
CA LEU A 64 9.27 -13.34 -27.84
C LEU A 64 8.92 -14.17 -26.58
N LEU A 65 8.51 -13.49 -25.52
CA LEU A 65 8.06 -14.09 -24.28
C LEU A 65 6.58 -14.41 -24.40
N LEU A 66 6.26 -15.71 -24.44
CA LEU A 66 4.87 -16.16 -24.39
C LEU A 66 4.28 -15.85 -23.00
N ASN A 67 3.03 -15.38 -22.96
CA ASN A 67 2.30 -14.86 -21.80
C ASN A 67 2.14 -15.82 -20.59
N ILE A 68 2.74 -17.02 -20.62
CA ILE A 68 2.57 -18.07 -19.61
C ILE A 68 3.83 -18.23 -18.74
N SER A 69 5.01 -17.81 -19.22
CA SER A 69 6.29 -18.04 -18.52
C SER A 69 7.22 -16.83 -18.48
N GLY A 70 6.95 -15.75 -19.22
CA GLY A 70 7.78 -14.56 -19.21
C GLY A 70 7.86 -13.89 -17.84
N LEU A 71 9.05 -13.42 -17.48
CA LEU A 71 9.30 -12.71 -16.22
C LEU A 71 9.69 -11.26 -16.51
N ILE A 72 9.23 -10.34 -15.65
CA ILE A 72 9.56 -8.93 -15.68
C ILE A 72 10.01 -8.46 -14.30
N CYS A 73 11.05 -7.64 -14.26
CA CYS A 73 11.49 -6.99 -13.03
C CYS A 73 10.54 -5.85 -12.68
N ASP A 74 9.94 -5.86 -11.48
CA ASP A 74 9.01 -4.79 -11.08
C ASP A 74 9.68 -3.43 -10.81
N SER A 75 11.01 -3.39 -10.63
CA SER A 75 11.77 -2.16 -10.37
C SER A 75 12.29 -1.49 -11.64
N CYS A 76 12.98 -2.24 -12.51
CA CYS A 76 13.60 -1.66 -13.71
C CYS A 76 12.84 -2.00 -15.00
N GLY A 77 11.95 -2.99 -15.00
CA GLY A 77 11.20 -3.40 -16.19
C GLY A 77 11.98 -4.24 -17.21
N VAL A 78 13.18 -4.72 -16.88
CA VAL A 78 13.87 -5.76 -17.66
C VAL A 78 13.01 -7.01 -17.72
N CYS A 79 12.91 -7.61 -18.91
CA CYS A 79 12.18 -8.85 -19.13
C CYS A 79 13.15 -10.00 -19.41
N ALA A 80 12.84 -11.19 -18.92
CA ALA A 80 13.64 -12.39 -19.19
C ALA A 80 12.76 -13.63 -19.29
N ASP A 81 13.18 -14.55 -20.16
CA ASP A 81 12.72 -15.93 -20.11
C ASP A 81 13.23 -16.61 -18.83
N PRO A 82 12.51 -17.59 -18.22
CA PRO A 82 12.97 -18.30 -17.04
C PRO A 82 14.39 -18.88 -17.15
N THR A 83 14.81 -19.29 -18.35
CA THR A 83 16.17 -19.80 -18.60
C THR A 83 17.23 -18.69 -18.58
N CYS A 84 16.83 -17.45 -18.92
CA CYS A 84 17.71 -16.30 -19.05
C CYS A 84 17.84 -15.46 -17.77
N VAL A 85 16.98 -15.67 -16.76
CA VAL A 85 16.98 -14.92 -15.49
C VAL A 85 18.37 -14.80 -14.86
N LYS A 86 19.09 -15.91 -14.72
CA LYS A 86 20.43 -15.92 -14.10
C LYS A 86 21.48 -15.17 -14.92
N ILE A 87 21.28 -15.08 -16.23
CA ILE A 87 22.15 -14.33 -17.14
C ILE A 87 21.82 -12.84 -17.02
N ALA A 88 20.53 -12.50 -16.99
CA ALA A 88 20.05 -11.14 -16.79
C ALA A 88 20.52 -10.54 -15.46
N ASP A 89 20.42 -11.28 -14.35
CA ASP A 89 20.90 -10.83 -13.04
C ASP A 89 22.40 -10.53 -13.01
N LYS A 90 23.19 -11.17 -13.90
CA LYS A 90 24.65 -10.96 -13.99
C LYS A 90 25.04 -9.84 -14.95
N GLN A 91 24.38 -9.75 -16.10
CA GLN A 91 24.76 -8.84 -17.18
C GLN A 91 24.06 -7.48 -17.10
N LEU A 92 22.82 -7.46 -16.63
CA LEU A 92 21.98 -6.27 -16.59
C LEU A 92 21.88 -5.76 -15.15
N LYS A 93 22.12 -4.47 -14.95
CA LYS A 93 21.97 -3.84 -13.64
C LYS A 93 20.50 -3.56 -13.37
N CYS A 94 20.04 -3.79 -12.14
CA CYS A 94 18.71 -3.39 -11.70
C CYS A 94 18.70 -1.90 -11.26
N LYS A 95 17.50 -1.33 -11.08
CA LYS A 95 17.30 0.03 -10.59
C LYS A 95 17.95 0.18 -9.22
N ILE A 96 18.95 1.05 -9.12
CA ILE A 96 19.75 1.24 -7.91
C ILE A 96 18.90 1.88 -6.79
N ILE A 97 19.22 1.57 -5.53
CA ILE A 97 18.54 2.20 -4.37
C ILE A 97 19.31 3.42 -3.87
N THR A 98 20.63 3.30 -3.77
CA THR A 98 21.54 4.29 -3.20
C THR A 98 22.76 4.43 -4.10
N THR A 99 23.38 5.61 -4.11
CA THR A 99 24.67 5.87 -4.75
C THR A 99 25.47 6.88 -3.93
N ASN A 100 26.75 7.06 -4.26
CA ASN A 100 27.58 8.08 -3.61
C ASN A 100 27.00 9.49 -3.83
N ILE A 101 26.98 10.30 -2.78
CA ILE A 101 26.34 11.63 -2.76
C ILE A 101 26.87 12.56 -3.87
N ASN A 102 28.15 12.42 -4.22
CA ASN A 102 28.82 13.30 -5.18
C ASN A 102 28.76 12.80 -6.63
N GLU A 103 28.17 11.64 -6.89
CA GLU A 103 28.10 11.09 -8.24
C GLU A 103 26.87 11.61 -8.99
N PRO A 104 27.04 12.21 -10.18
CA PRO A 104 25.90 12.62 -10.99
C PRO A 104 25.09 11.39 -11.42
N MET A 105 23.77 11.50 -11.31
CA MET A 105 22.87 10.41 -11.68
C MET A 105 22.73 10.33 -13.19
N ASN A 106 23.33 9.32 -13.82
CA ASN A 106 23.11 9.05 -15.23
C ASN A 106 21.75 8.37 -15.45
N HIS A 107 21.23 8.49 -16.68
CA HIS A 107 20.07 7.68 -17.09
C HIS A 107 20.36 6.18 -16.93
N HIS A 108 19.41 5.46 -16.34
CA HIS A 108 19.39 4.01 -16.35
C HIS A 108 18.50 3.55 -17.50
N TRP A 109 19.13 3.21 -18.62
CA TRP A 109 18.45 2.82 -19.85
C TRP A 109 18.13 1.33 -19.91
N ILE A 110 16.90 1.01 -20.31
CA ILE A 110 16.42 -0.33 -20.63
C ILE A 110 16.06 -0.35 -22.11
N LYS A 111 16.48 -1.41 -22.81
CA LYS A 111 16.23 -1.58 -24.25
C LYS A 111 14.90 -2.30 -24.48
N GLY A 112 14.09 -1.74 -25.37
CA GLY A 112 12.80 -2.25 -25.84
C GLY A 112 11.76 -2.46 -24.74
N ASN A 113 10.72 -3.22 -25.09
CA ASN A 113 9.55 -3.44 -24.23
C ASN A 113 8.90 -2.11 -23.78
N LEU A 114 8.88 -1.09 -24.64
CA LEU A 114 8.33 0.23 -24.33
C LEU A 114 6.81 0.16 -24.11
N PRO A 115 6.20 1.02 -23.28
CA PRO A 115 4.75 1.11 -23.20
C PRO A 115 4.10 1.32 -24.59
N LEU A 116 2.82 0.98 -24.73
CA LEU A 116 2.12 1.14 -26.00
C LEU A 116 1.92 2.65 -26.33
N ASN A 117 1.98 3.00 -27.61
CA ASN A 117 1.75 4.36 -28.12
C ASN A 117 2.66 5.43 -27.50
N VAL A 118 3.95 5.11 -27.36
CA VAL A 118 4.93 6.02 -26.79
C VAL A 118 5.66 6.78 -27.88
N ILE A 119 5.89 8.07 -27.62
CA ILE A 119 6.53 9.00 -28.54
C ILE A 119 7.96 9.30 -28.04
N CYS A 120 8.89 9.42 -28.97
CA CYS A 120 10.27 9.79 -28.67
C CYS A 120 10.38 11.23 -28.13
N ASP A 121 11.00 11.41 -26.96
CA ASP A 121 11.22 12.71 -26.32
C ASP A 121 12.14 13.67 -27.09
N ILE A 122 12.75 13.22 -28.20
CA ILE A 122 13.70 14.02 -29.00
C ILE A 122 13.11 14.43 -30.34
N CYS A 123 12.55 13.50 -31.12
CA CYS A 123 12.01 13.80 -32.45
C CYS A 123 10.47 13.91 -32.49
N ASN A 124 9.77 13.54 -31.41
CA ASN A 124 8.31 13.48 -31.34
C ASN A 124 7.65 12.53 -32.36
N GLU A 125 8.36 11.49 -32.79
CA GLU A 125 7.80 10.39 -33.60
C GLU A 125 7.57 9.14 -32.75
N ASP A 126 6.68 8.26 -33.19
CA ASP A 126 6.33 7.02 -32.48
C ASP A 126 7.56 6.10 -32.32
N CYS A 127 7.72 5.56 -31.11
CA CYS A 127 8.69 4.51 -30.80
C CYS A 127 8.05 3.12 -30.92
N ASP A 128 8.88 2.08 -30.93
CA ASP A 128 8.47 0.67 -30.90
C ASP A 128 7.63 0.25 -32.13
N MET A 129 7.87 0.90 -33.28
CA MET A 129 7.20 0.62 -34.55
C MET A 129 7.59 -0.73 -35.16
N GLU A 130 8.78 -1.23 -34.81
CA GLU A 130 9.30 -2.52 -35.27
C GLU A 130 9.23 -3.57 -34.13
N PRO A 131 8.80 -4.81 -34.40
CA PRO A 131 8.77 -5.86 -33.37
C PRO A 131 10.18 -6.18 -32.87
N GLY A 132 10.41 -6.05 -31.56
CA GLY A 132 11.67 -6.47 -30.93
C GLY A 132 12.16 -5.53 -29.84
N LEU A 133 13.50 -5.44 -29.69
CA LEU A 133 14.16 -4.56 -28.73
C LEU A 133 15.02 -3.52 -29.47
N THR A 134 14.38 -2.50 -30.02
CA THR A 134 15.04 -1.45 -30.82
C THR A 134 15.29 -0.19 -30.01
N ASP A 135 14.24 0.37 -29.41
CA ASP A 135 14.28 1.66 -28.74
C ASP A 135 14.65 1.58 -27.26
N TRP A 136 14.74 2.73 -26.58
CA TRP A 136 15.19 2.81 -25.19
C TRP A 136 14.23 3.61 -24.33
N TRP A 137 14.12 3.21 -23.07
CA TRP A 137 13.44 4.00 -22.05
C TRP A 137 14.24 4.04 -20.75
N CYS A 138 14.10 5.13 -20.00
CA CYS A 138 14.81 5.28 -18.73
C CYS A 138 13.91 4.94 -17.55
N CYS A 139 14.30 3.98 -16.71
CA CYS A 139 13.49 3.55 -15.56
C CYS A 139 13.41 4.56 -14.38
N TRP A 140 13.99 5.76 -14.54
CA TRP A 140 13.90 6.85 -13.56
C TRP A 140 13.06 8.01 -14.05
N CYS A 141 13.38 8.58 -15.23
CA CYS A 141 12.64 9.71 -15.77
C CYS A 141 11.49 9.30 -16.71
N HIS A 142 11.38 8.01 -17.04
CA HIS A 142 10.35 7.42 -17.91
C HIS A 142 10.31 7.97 -19.34
N ARG A 143 11.36 8.70 -19.73
CA ARG A 143 11.53 9.17 -21.12
C ARG A 143 11.87 8.01 -22.04
N CYS A 144 11.33 8.07 -23.24
CA CYS A 144 11.55 7.08 -24.29
C CYS A 144 12.20 7.75 -25.49
N VAL A 145 13.16 7.07 -26.09
CA VAL A 145 13.97 7.61 -27.19
C VAL A 145 14.32 6.48 -28.15
N HIS A 146 14.33 6.80 -29.45
CA HIS A 146 14.92 5.90 -30.44
C HIS A 146 16.41 5.66 -30.16
N ASP A 147 16.96 4.55 -30.66
CA ASP A 147 18.40 4.24 -30.54
C ASP A 147 19.28 5.40 -31.04
N ASP A 148 18.96 5.95 -32.22
CA ASP A 148 19.67 7.09 -32.82
C ASP A 148 19.45 8.42 -32.06
N CYS A 149 18.30 8.56 -31.39
CA CYS A 149 17.94 9.74 -30.63
C CYS A 149 18.59 9.77 -29.24
N LYS A 150 18.96 8.61 -28.68
CA LYS A 150 19.50 8.46 -27.33
C LYS A 150 20.74 9.31 -27.07
N SER A 151 21.62 9.45 -28.06
CA SER A 151 22.85 10.25 -27.96
C SER A 151 22.60 11.76 -27.85
N LYS A 152 21.43 12.23 -28.28
CA LYS A 152 21.03 13.64 -28.27
C LYS A 152 20.46 14.08 -26.91
N LEU A 153 20.05 13.14 -26.05
CA LEU A 153 19.59 13.43 -24.70
C LEU A 153 20.78 13.66 -23.76
N SER A 154 20.59 14.52 -22.75
CA SER A 154 21.55 14.69 -21.65
C SER A 154 21.95 13.33 -21.05
N LYS A 155 23.24 13.18 -20.74
CA LYS A 155 23.74 11.98 -20.03
C LYS A 155 23.19 11.90 -18.60
N ILE A 156 22.98 13.05 -17.97
CA ILE A 156 22.50 13.18 -16.58
C ILE A 156 20.97 13.18 -16.59
N CYS A 157 20.41 12.28 -15.78
CA CYS A 157 18.97 12.14 -15.57
C CYS A 157 18.45 13.19 -14.59
N ASP A 158 17.39 13.87 -14.98
CA ASP A 158 16.69 14.88 -14.18
C ASP A 158 15.49 14.31 -13.39
N PHE A 159 15.27 12.99 -13.46
CA PHE A 159 14.13 12.26 -12.87
C PHE A 159 12.74 12.60 -13.45
N GLY A 160 12.68 13.36 -14.55
CA GLY A 160 11.45 13.60 -15.31
C GLY A 160 10.32 14.27 -14.52
N LYS A 161 9.08 14.07 -14.98
CA LYS A 161 7.87 14.75 -14.48
C LYS A 161 7.59 14.57 -12.99
N PHE A 162 7.98 13.43 -12.41
CA PHE A 162 7.72 13.08 -11.01
C PHE A 162 8.92 13.32 -10.09
N LYS A 163 9.93 14.07 -10.54
CA LYS A 163 11.15 14.40 -9.79
C LYS A 163 10.88 14.76 -8.33
N LEU A 164 9.92 15.64 -8.06
CA LEU A 164 9.65 16.14 -6.70
C LEU A 164 9.10 15.06 -5.74
N MET A 165 8.60 13.95 -6.26
CA MET A 165 8.09 12.82 -5.49
C MET A 165 9.11 11.71 -5.29
N ILE A 166 10.22 11.72 -6.03
CA ILE A 166 11.26 10.69 -6.00
C ILE A 166 12.30 11.06 -4.95
N ILE A 167 12.73 10.07 -4.15
CA ILE A 167 13.96 10.16 -3.37
C ILE A 167 15.11 9.65 -4.24
N PRO A 168 15.99 10.52 -4.74
CA PRO A 168 17.06 10.09 -5.63
C PRO A 168 18.04 9.18 -4.87
N PRO A 169 18.75 8.27 -5.56
CA PRO A 169 19.70 7.37 -4.90
C PRO A 169 20.80 8.07 -4.08
N SER A 170 21.24 9.25 -4.50
CA SER A 170 22.23 10.06 -3.77
C SER A 170 21.70 10.66 -2.47
N SER A 171 20.38 10.61 -2.24
CA SER A 171 19.72 11.10 -1.04
C SER A 171 19.49 10.03 0.02
N LEU A 172 19.93 8.78 -0.19
CA LEU A 172 19.74 7.69 0.76
C LEU A 172 21.08 7.15 1.28
N GLU A 173 21.28 7.18 2.60
CA GLU A 173 22.35 6.44 3.26
C GLU A 173 21.77 5.18 3.92
N VAL A 174 22.35 4.04 3.58
CA VAL A 174 21.94 2.72 4.08
C VAL A 174 23.12 1.98 4.70
N ILE A 175 22.86 1.26 5.79
CA ILE A 175 23.85 0.36 6.41
C ILE A 175 23.53 -1.08 6.02
N ASN A 176 24.57 -1.84 5.66
CA ASN A 176 24.47 -3.25 5.38
C ASN A 176 24.57 -4.06 6.67
N LEU A 177 23.46 -4.67 7.09
CA LEU A 177 23.46 -5.58 8.24
C LEU A 177 23.85 -6.98 7.76
N ARG A 178 25.07 -7.41 8.10
CA ARG A 178 25.58 -8.76 7.80
C ARG A 178 24.96 -9.79 8.75
N ASN A 179 23.71 -10.18 8.51
CA ASN A 179 23.15 -11.40 9.12
C ASN A 179 23.03 -12.53 8.08
N THR A 180 23.42 -13.73 8.49
CA THR A 180 23.95 -14.86 7.70
C THR A 180 22.98 -15.60 6.76
N VAL A 181 21.79 -15.07 6.47
CA VAL A 181 20.82 -15.74 5.58
C VAL A 181 20.23 -14.82 4.50
N ARG A 182 20.08 -13.51 4.74
CA ARG A 182 19.66 -12.53 3.72
C ARG A 182 20.28 -11.17 4.02
N ARG A 183 21.01 -10.58 3.05
CA ARG A 183 21.48 -9.19 3.17
C ARG A 183 20.26 -8.26 3.18
N ARG A 184 20.09 -7.52 4.28
CA ARG A 184 19.07 -6.48 4.39
C ARG A 184 19.77 -5.14 4.58
N LEU A 185 19.38 -4.17 3.78
CA LEU A 185 19.83 -2.80 3.95
C LEU A 185 18.91 -2.14 4.97
N ARG A 186 19.47 -1.47 5.96
CA ARG A 186 18.72 -0.63 6.89
C ARG A 186 18.87 0.81 6.45
N LEU A 187 17.75 1.51 6.30
CA LEU A 187 17.78 2.95 6.07
C LEU A 187 18.30 3.67 7.32
N CYS A 188 19.25 4.58 7.14
CA CYS A 188 19.90 5.29 8.24
C CYS A 188 19.69 6.80 8.18
N LYS A 189 19.73 7.37 6.99
CA LYS A 189 19.57 8.82 6.81
C LYS A 189 19.01 9.13 5.43
N VAL A 190 18.20 10.19 5.38
CA VAL A 190 17.78 10.82 4.14
C VAL A 190 18.43 12.20 4.05
N ILE A 191 19.14 12.46 2.95
CA ILE A 191 19.78 13.75 2.68
C ILE A 191 18.91 14.48 1.65
N PRO A 192 18.22 15.58 2.03
CA PRO A 192 17.39 16.31 1.08
C PRO A 192 18.20 16.79 -0.13
N PRO A 193 17.75 16.51 -1.37
CA PRO A 193 18.37 17.09 -2.55
C PRO A 193 18.11 18.60 -2.60
N ASN A 194 18.91 19.34 -3.37
CA ASN A 194 18.71 20.77 -3.59
C ASN A 194 17.59 21.03 -4.62
N TRP A 195 16.40 20.51 -4.36
CA TRP A 195 15.21 20.67 -5.19
C TRP A 195 14.17 21.50 -4.43
N PRO A 196 13.86 22.73 -4.87
CA PRO A 196 12.83 23.54 -4.24
C PRO A 196 11.50 22.79 -4.21
N GLN A 197 10.77 22.91 -3.10
CA GLN A 197 9.44 22.28 -2.92
C GLN A 197 9.45 20.74 -3.06
N TRP A 198 10.59 20.09 -2.83
CA TRP A 198 10.66 18.64 -2.78
C TRP A 198 9.71 18.06 -1.73
N ASN A 199 8.84 17.15 -2.16
CA ASN A 199 7.80 16.53 -1.35
C ASN A 199 7.76 15.03 -1.71
N PRO A 200 8.67 14.22 -1.14
CA PRO A 200 8.80 12.82 -1.52
C PRO A 200 7.53 12.04 -1.19
N LEU A 201 7.19 11.10 -2.08
CA LEU A 201 6.06 10.20 -1.93
C LEU A 201 6.55 8.87 -1.34
N ILE A 202 5.95 8.44 -0.23
CA ILE A 202 6.18 7.10 0.34
C ILE A 202 4.93 6.27 0.08
N VAL A 203 5.09 5.19 -0.68
CA VAL A 203 3.98 4.31 -1.06
C VAL A 203 3.89 3.16 -0.09
N VAL A 204 2.69 2.92 0.41
CA VAL A 204 2.41 1.98 1.47
C VAL A 204 1.23 1.12 1.06
N ALA A 205 1.42 -0.19 1.01
CA ALA A 205 0.31 -1.12 0.79
C ALA A 205 0.51 -2.39 1.61
N ASN A 206 -0.58 -3.06 1.94
CA ASN A 206 -0.52 -4.39 2.54
C ASN A 206 -0.78 -5.46 1.47
N LYS A 207 0.24 -6.25 1.09
CA LYS A 207 0.07 -7.31 0.07
C LYS A 207 -0.98 -8.37 0.46
N LYS A 208 -1.27 -8.53 1.75
CA LYS A 208 -2.25 -9.52 2.26
C LYS A 208 -3.68 -8.98 2.34
N SER A 209 -3.91 -7.71 1.98
CA SER A 209 -5.24 -7.10 1.99
C SER A 209 -5.88 -7.11 0.61
N GLY A 210 -7.19 -7.36 0.54
CA GLY A 210 -7.95 -7.37 -0.71
C GLY A 210 -7.76 -8.64 -1.55
N ASN A 211 -8.08 -8.54 -2.84
CA ASN A 211 -7.92 -9.61 -3.84
C ASN A 211 -6.46 -9.70 -4.38
N ASN A 212 -5.44 -9.50 -3.53
CA ASN A 212 -4.02 -9.36 -3.90
C ASN A 212 -3.63 -8.05 -4.63
N ASP A 213 -4.55 -7.09 -4.80
CA ASP A 213 -4.31 -5.80 -5.47
C ASP A 213 -3.13 -5.01 -4.85
N GLY A 214 -2.89 -5.14 -3.54
CA GLY A 214 -1.77 -4.47 -2.87
C GLY A 214 -0.40 -4.88 -3.41
N ALA A 215 -0.22 -6.14 -3.83
CA ALA A 215 1.06 -6.62 -4.38
C ALA A 215 1.34 -6.04 -5.77
N GLU A 216 0.28 -5.74 -6.53
CA GLU A 216 0.31 -5.10 -7.84
C GLU A 216 0.62 -3.61 -7.71
N ILE A 217 -0.06 -2.90 -6.81
CA ILE A 217 0.25 -1.49 -6.50
C ILE A 217 1.73 -1.33 -6.11
N LEU A 218 2.25 -2.16 -5.19
CA LEU A 218 3.67 -2.12 -4.81
C LEU A 218 4.59 -2.38 -6.02
N SER A 219 4.17 -3.24 -6.94
CA SER A 219 4.89 -3.52 -8.19
C SER A 219 5.02 -2.27 -9.05
N LEU A 220 3.88 -1.65 -9.33
CA LEU A 220 3.77 -0.51 -10.24
C LEU A 220 4.57 0.69 -9.71
N PHE A 221 4.46 1.00 -8.41
CA PHE A 221 5.19 2.12 -7.84
C PHE A 221 6.69 1.90 -7.68
N ARG A 222 7.19 0.64 -7.59
CA ARG A 222 8.64 0.36 -7.62
C ARG A 222 9.26 0.69 -8.98
N ARG A 223 8.50 0.54 -10.05
CA ARG A 223 8.91 0.97 -11.39
C ARG A 223 9.04 2.47 -11.46
N LEU A 224 8.08 3.21 -10.90
CA LEU A 224 8.03 4.66 -10.99
C LEU A 224 9.00 5.38 -10.05
N LEU A 225 9.06 4.98 -8.79
CA LEU A 225 9.79 5.65 -7.73
C LEU A 225 11.08 4.91 -7.38
N ASN A 226 11.86 5.43 -6.43
CA ASN A 226 12.94 4.64 -5.85
C ASN A 226 12.32 3.43 -5.12
N PRO A 227 12.76 2.18 -5.39
CA PRO A 227 12.18 1.00 -4.74
C PRO A 227 12.19 1.05 -3.21
N ALA A 228 13.09 1.83 -2.60
CA ALA A 228 13.10 2.05 -1.16
C ALA A 228 11.85 2.79 -0.65
N GLN A 229 11.24 3.67 -1.45
CA GLN A 229 10.04 4.43 -1.10
C GLN A 229 8.76 3.58 -1.06
N VAL A 230 8.83 2.30 -1.49
CA VAL A 230 7.66 1.45 -1.67
C VAL A 230 7.65 0.32 -0.64
N VAL A 231 6.85 0.51 0.39
CA VAL A 231 6.87 -0.25 1.64
C VAL A 231 5.67 -1.19 1.75
N ASP A 232 5.94 -2.46 2.06
CA ASP A 232 4.92 -3.48 2.29
C ASP A 232 4.56 -3.60 3.78
N LEU A 233 3.35 -3.18 4.14
CA LEU A 233 2.77 -3.27 5.50
C LEU A 233 2.63 -4.69 6.04
N SER A 234 2.72 -5.72 5.19
CA SER A 234 2.71 -7.10 5.69
C SER A 234 4.05 -7.47 6.34
N GLU A 235 5.12 -6.75 6.02
CA GLU A 235 6.50 -7.04 6.45
C GLU A 235 6.96 -6.13 7.60
N CYS A 236 6.36 -4.94 7.74
CA CYS A 236 6.67 -3.99 8.81
C CYS A 236 5.40 -3.52 9.53
N ASP A 237 5.54 -2.96 10.73
CA ASP A 237 4.42 -2.29 11.39
C ASP A 237 4.19 -0.87 10.83
N ALA A 238 3.06 -0.24 11.18
CA ALA A 238 2.75 1.11 10.75
C ALA A 238 3.73 2.16 11.32
N VAL A 239 4.40 1.84 12.45
CA VAL A 239 5.35 2.74 13.11
C VAL A 239 6.67 2.81 12.34
N ALA A 240 7.10 1.70 11.75
CA ALA A 240 8.29 1.65 10.90
C ALA A 240 8.16 2.57 9.66
N ILE A 241 6.95 2.77 9.14
CA ILE A 241 6.72 3.75 8.06
C ILE A 241 6.97 5.17 8.54
N LEU A 242 6.60 5.49 9.79
CA LEU A 242 6.81 6.82 10.35
C LEU A 242 8.28 7.13 10.56
N GLU A 243 9.16 6.12 10.59
CA GLU A 243 10.60 6.35 10.56
C GLU A 243 11.04 7.03 9.26
N TRP A 244 10.38 6.81 8.11
CA TRP A 244 10.65 7.59 6.90
C TRP A 244 10.41 9.09 7.14
N CYS A 245 9.26 9.42 7.72
CA CYS A 245 8.92 10.80 8.05
C CYS A 245 9.91 11.40 9.06
N ARG A 246 10.35 10.61 10.04
CA ARG A 246 11.32 11.05 11.05
C ARG A 246 12.69 11.32 10.44
N LEU A 247 13.14 10.46 9.52
CA LEU A 247 14.43 10.61 8.83
C LEU A 247 14.45 11.76 7.82
N LEU A 248 13.29 12.12 7.27
CA LEU A 248 13.12 13.31 6.42
C LEU A 248 13.21 14.63 7.21
N GLY A 249 13.08 14.58 8.54
CA GLY A 249 13.27 15.73 9.42
C GLY A 249 12.27 16.85 9.14
N LYS A 250 12.76 17.99 8.64
CA LYS A 250 11.93 19.18 8.35
C LYS A 250 11.27 19.16 6.98
N VAL A 251 11.58 18.17 6.15
CA VAL A 251 11.00 18.03 4.81
C VAL A 251 9.57 17.51 4.93
N THR A 252 8.63 18.19 4.29
CA THR A 252 7.25 17.70 4.15
C THR A 252 7.23 16.48 3.22
N CYS A 253 6.44 15.47 3.53
CA CYS A 253 6.25 14.31 2.67
C CYS A 253 4.79 13.91 2.54
N THR A 254 4.51 13.08 1.53
CA THR A 254 3.18 12.53 1.27
C THR A 254 3.22 11.01 1.39
N LEU A 255 2.27 10.43 2.11
CA LEU A 255 2.10 8.99 2.24
C LEU A 255 0.96 8.54 1.33
N LEU A 256 1.24 7.71 0.33
CA LEU A 256 0.22 7.08 -0.51
C LEU A 256 -0.15 5.73 0.07
N VAL A 257 -1.38 5.58 0.55
CA VAL A 257 -1.83 4.38 1.28
C VAL A 257 -2.82 3.61 0.44
N ALA A 258 -2.41 2.43 -0.03
CA ALA A 258 -3.29 1.49 -0.71
C ALA A 258 -3.88 0.50 0.30
N GLY A 259 -5.16 0.69 0.61
CA GLY A 259 -5.85 -0.06 1.66
C GLY A 259 -7.32 0.31 1.80
N GLY A 260 -7.97 -0.27 2.80
CA GLY A 260 -9.31 0.16 3.24
C GLY A 260 -9.25 1.06 4.48
N ASP A 261 -10.41 1.49 4.97
CA ASP A 261 -10.52 2.46 6.07
C ASP A 261 -9.75 2.04 7.33
N GLY A 262 -9.76 0.76 7.69
CA GLY A 262 -9.01 0.26 8.86
C GLY A 262 -7.50 0.44 8.73
N THR A 263 -6.94 0.28 7.53
CA THR A 263 -5.51 0.52 7.26
C THR A 263 -5.19 2.00 7.35
N ILE A 264 -6.03 2.83 6.74
CA ILE A 264 -5.87 4.29 6.71
C ILE A 264 -5.98 4.87 8.13
N ALA A 265 -7.02 4.50 8.88
CA ALA A 265 -7.23 4.94 10.26
C ALA A 265 -6.10 4.51 11.20
N SER A 266 -5.58 3.28 11.03
CA SER A 266 -4.43 2.80 11.80
C SER A 266 -3.19 3.68 11.58
N LEU A 267 -2.90 4.03 10.32
CA LEU A 267 -1.79 4.91 9.98
C LEU A 267 -2.00 6.33 10.53
N LEU A 268 -3.17 6.93 10.34
CA LEU A 268 -3.49 8.26 10.87
C LEU A 268 -3.35 8.32 12.40
N ASN A 269 -3.80 7.27 13.09
CA ASN A 269 -3.61 7.14 14.54
C ASN A 269 -2.13 7.06 14.92
N ALA A 270 -1.32 6.33 14.15
CA ALA A 270 0.11 6.26 14.38
C ALA A 270 0.80 7.62 14.16
N ILE A 271 0.46 8.35 13.08
CA ILE A 271 1.00 9.69 12.79
C ILE A 271 0.74 10.63 13.96
N HIS A 272 -0.52 10.69 14.43
CA HIS A 272 -0.88 11.55 15.54
C HIS A 272 -0.20 11.11 16.85
N LYS A 273 -0.11 9.80 17.11
CA LYS A 273 0.53 9.29 18.34
C LYS A 273 2.01 9.66 18.40
N VAL A 274 2.72 9.63 17.28
CA VAL A 274 4.14 10.01 17.19
C VAL A 274 4.31 11.53 17.25
N GLY A 275 3.36 12.31 16.74
CA GLY A 275 3.42 13.77 16.80
C GLY A 275 4.49 14.37 15.89
N LEU A 276 4.61 13.84 14.67
CA LEU A 276 5.59 14.27 13.67
C LEU A 276 5.43 15.76 13.30
N LYS A 277 6.55 16.44 13.07
CA LYS A 277 6.60 17.82 12.59
C LYS A 277 7.65 17.95 11.48
N PRO A 278 7.25 18.28 10.23
CA PRO A 278 5.88 18.55 9.78
C PRO A 278 5.00 17.29 9.78
N ILE A 279 3.68 17.48 9.84
CA ILE A 279 2.71 16.38 9.72
C ILE A 279 2.67 15.94 8.24
N PRO A 280 2.85 14.65 7.93
CA PRO A 280 2.80 14.17 6.55
C PRO A 280 1.37 14.22 6.00
N SER A 281 1.24 14.58 4.72
CA SER A 281 -0.04 14.47 4.00
C SER A 281 -0.33 13.00 3.66
N VAL A 282 -1.60 12.62 3.56
CA VAL A 282 -2.01 11.23 3.25
C VAL A 282 -2.91 11.23 2.01
N ALA A 283 -2.50 10.47 0.99
CA ALA A 283 -3.28 10.16 -0.20
C ALA A 283 -3.72 8.68 -0.17
N ILE A 284 -4.83 8.36 -0.83
CA ILE A 284 -5.48 7.05 -0.67
C ILE A 284 -5.64 6.35 -2.02
N ILE A 285 -5.29 5.06 -2.08
CA ILE A 285 -5.77 4.14 -3.12
C ILE A 285 -6.81 3.20 -2.48
N PRO A 286 -8.10 3.28 -2.86
CA PRO A 286 -9.19 2.55 -2.22
C PRO A 286 -9.23 1.05 -2.58
N LEU A 287 -8.50 0.23 -1.82
CA LEU A 287 -8.47 -1.24 -1.99
C LEU A 287 -9.47 -2.01 -1.11
N GLY A 288 -10.14 -1.32 -0.17
CA GLY A 288 -11.13 -1.93 0.72
C GLY A 288 -12.51 -2.16 0.08
N THR A 289 -13.45 -2.71 0.85
CA THR A 289 -14.86 -2.83 0.43
C THR A 289 -15.66 -1.56 0.75
N GLY A 290 -15.43 -0.98 1.93
CA GLY A 290 -16.04 0.26 2.43
C GLY A 290 -15.48 1.48 1.71
N ASN A 291 -14.26 1.89 2.03
CA ASN A 291 -13.55 3.04 1.43
C ASN A 291 -14.27 4.38 1.62
N ASP A 292 -14.93 4.57 2.76
CA ASP A 292 -15.71 5.78 3.03
C ASP A 292 -14.81 7.02 3.11
N LEU A 293 -13.62 6.89 3.71
CA LEU A 293 -12.63 7.98 3.75
C LEU A 293 -12.21 8.41 2.34
N SER A 294 -11.96 7.43 1.47
CA SER A 294 -11.54 7.69 0.09
C SER A 294 -12.63 8.43 -0.68
N ARG A 295 -13.90 8.06 -0.49
CA ARG A 295 -15.04 8.74 -1.15
C ARG A 295 -15.16 10.19 -0.71
N VAL A 296 -15.14 10.44 0.60
CA VAL A 296 -15.29 11.79 1.16
C VAL A 296 -14.13 12.69 0.74
N LEU A 297 -12.91 12.17 0.70
CA LEU A 297 -11.71 12.91 0.31
C LEU A 297 -11.50 13.00 -1.21
N GLY A 298 -12.45 12.51 -2.03
CA GLY A 298 -12.39 12.63 -3.49
C GLY A 298 -11.45 11.65 -4.21
N TRP A 299 -10.84 10.69 -3.50
CA TRP A 299 -10.00 9.63 -4.10
C TRP A 299 -10.80 8.50 -4.77
N GLY A 300 -12.13 8.57 -4.68
CA GLY A 300 -13.05 7.66 -5.35
C GLY A 300 -13.46 6.44 -4.52
N LYS A 301 -14.39 5.67 -5.07
CA LYS A 301 -15.03 4.53 -4.39
C LYS A 301 -14.16 3.27 -4.37
N GLU A 302 -13.43 3.02 -5.45
CA GLU A 302 -12.70 1.78 -5.72
C GLU A 302 -11.51 2.10 -6.62
N HIS A 303 -10.40 1.36 -6.48
CA HIS A 303 -9.26 1.50 -7.38
C HIS A 303 -9.63 1.06 -8.80
N ASP A 304 -9.41 1.94 -9.77
CA ASP A 304 -9.58 1.64 -11.19
C ASP A 304 -8.35 0.88 -11.72
N LEU A 305 -8.57 -0.35 -12.16
CA LEU A 305 -7.52 -1.23 -12.70
C LEU A 305 -7.04 -0.81 -14.08
N ASN A 306 -7.80 0.02 -14.80
CA ASN A 306 -7.41 0.53 -16.11
C ASN A 306 -6.58 1.81 -16.01
N LYS A 307 -6.43 2.34 -14.80
CA LYS A 307 -5.73 3.60 -14.57
C LYS A 307 -4.24 3.33 -14.41
N GLU A 308 -3.44 4.04 -15.21
CA GLU A 308 -2.00 3.92 -15.14
C GLU A 308 -1.48 4.57 -13.84
N PRO A 309 -0.42 4.00 -13.23
CA PRO A 309 0.11 4.53 -11.96
C PRO A 309 0.66 5.96 -12.10
N GLU A 310 1.05 6.38 -13.31
CA GLU A 310 1.41 7.75 -13.64
C GLU A 310 0.25 8.74 -13.45
N ASP A 311 -0.98 8.34 -13.77
CA ASP A 311 -2.16 9.19 -13.60
C ASP A 311 -2.41 9.45 -12.11
N ILE A 312 -2.21 8.42 -11.28
CA ILE A 312 -2.31 8.56 -9.82
C ILE A 312 -1.25 9.54 -9.29
N LEU A 313 -0.01 9.48 -9.80
CA LEU A 313 1.03 10.45 -9.42
C LEU A 313 0.65 11.88 -9.84
N GLN A 314 0.10 12.07 -11.04
CA GLN A 314 -0.36 13.38 -11.51
C GLN A 314 -1.49 13.93 -10.64
N GLU A 315 -2.47 13.10 -10.28
CA GLU A 315 -3.54 13.49 -9.36
C GLU A 315 -3.01 13.94 -8.01
N ILE A 316 -2.04 13.21 -7.44
CA ILE A 316 -1.41 13.60 -6.17
C ILE A 316 -0.64 14.92 -6.31
N GLN A 317 -0.03 15.21 -7.47
CA GLN A 317 0.67 16.49 -7.70
C GLN A 317 -0.29 17.69 -7.72
N ILE A 318 -1.50 17.53 -8.24
CA ILE A 318 -2.51 18.61 -8.35
C ILE A 318 -3.51 18.61 -7.19
N ALA A 319 -3.51 17.58 -6.34
CA ALA A 319 -4.46 17.45 -5.24
C ALA A 319 -4.30 18.56 -4.19
N GLU A 320 -5.45 19.05 -3.71
CA GLU A 320 -5.50 19.98 -2.60
C GLU A 320 -5.34 19.26 -1.25
N LYS A 321 -4.65 19.91 -0.32
CA LYS A 321 -4.49 19.41 1.05
C LYS A 321 -5.66 19.88 1.89
N VAL A 322 -6.37 18.94 2.49
CA VAL A 322 -7.47 19.21 3.41
C VAL A 322 -7.10 18.79 4.83
N GLU A 323 -7.55 19.58 5.81
CA GLU A 323 -7.47 19.19 7.22
C GLU A 323 -8.58 18.20 7.55
N LEU A 324 -8.25 17.24 8.42
CA LEU A 324 -9.11 16.12 8.76
C LEU A 324 -9.44 16.14 10.24
N ASP A 325 -10.73 16.27 10.55
CA ASP A 325 -11.21 16.18 11.92
C ASP A 325 -11.09 14.76 12.46
N ARG A 326 -10.71 14.66 13.74
CA ARG A 326 -10.59 13.38 14.43
C ARG A 326 -11.30 13.42 15.78
N TRP A 327 -12.25 12.52 15.93
CA TRP A 327 -13.07 12.42 17.14
C TRP A 327 -12.41 11.50 18.16
N THR A 328 -12.46 11.91 19.43
CA THR A 328 -12.04 11.08 20.56
C THR A 328 -13.27 10.54 21.26
N VAL A 329 -13.47 9.23 21.21
CA VAL A 329 -14.60 8.56 21.85
C VAL A 329 -14.14 7.89 23.13
N ILE A 330 -14.83 8.21 24.22
CA ILE A 330 -14.49 7.76 25.56
C ILE A 330 -15.64 6.90 26.07
N ILE A 331 -15.36 5.62 26.28
CA ILE A 331 -16.32 4.68 26.86
C ILE A 331 -15.95 4.47 28.33
N LYS A 332 -16.89 4.84 29.21
CA LYS A 332 -16.79 4.63 30.66
C LYS A 332 -17.81 3.57 31.05
N PRO A 333 -17.38 2.36 31.43
CA PRO A 333 -18.29 1.35 31.94
C PRO A 333 -18.93 1.82 33.24
N TYR A 334 -20.22 1.55 33.41
CA TYR A 334 -20.93 1.83 34.64
C TYR A 334 -20.54 0.78 35.69
N GLY A 335 -19.93 1.20 36.80
CA GLY A 335 -19.41 0.28 37.82
C GLY A 335 -19.62 0.80 39.24
N GLY A 336 -20.73 0.38 39.87
CA GLY A 336 -20.89 0.41 41.32
C GLY A 336 -20.25 -0.82 41.93
N LEU A 337 -19.03 -0.64 42.49
CA LEU A 337 -18.31 -1.48 43.48
C LEU A 337 -16.79 -1.32 43.35
N GLY A 338 -16.28 -0.08 43.36
CA GLY A 338 -14.89 0.25 43.70
C GLY A 338 -13.73 -0.30 42.84
N LEU A 339 -13.94 -1.30 41.97
CA LEU A 339 -12.93 -1.77 41.02
C LEU A 339 -12.87 -0.79 39.85
N ARG A 340 -11.71 -0.18 39.66
CA ARG A 340 -11.41 0.71 38.53
C ARG A 340 -11.58 -0.04 37.21
N SER A 341 -12.79 -0.07 36.68
CA SER A 341 -13.04 -0.54 35.34
C SER A 341 -12.37 0.45 34.37
N SER A 342 -11.45 -0.06 33.54
CA SER A 342 -10.55 0.78 32.75
C SER A 342 -11.34 1.52 31.67
N ARG A 343 -11.30 2.86 31.71
CA ARG A 343 -11.79 3.75 30.65
C ARG A 343 -11.18 3.35 29.31
N GLN A 344 -12.03 3.15 28.29
CA GLN A 344 -11.57 2.87 26.93
C GLN A 344 -11.60 4.17 26.11
N ILE A 345 -10.56 4.39 25.31
CA ILE A 345 -10.43 5.57 24.45
C ILE A 345 -10.24 5.07 23.02
N PHE A 346 -11.10 5.53 22.11
CA PHE A 346 -11.05 5.25 20.69
C PHE A 346 -10.89 6.54 19.92
N TYR A 347 -10.28 6.45 18.74
CA TYR A 347 -10.13 7.56 17.80
C TYR A 347 -10.86 7.21 16.52
N MET A 348 -11.70 8.14 16.04
CA MET A 348 -12.60 7.90 14.93
C MET A 348 -12.44 8.99 13.86
N TYR A 349 -12.55 8.56 12.60
CA TYR A 349 -12.41 9.42 11.43
C TYR A 349 -13.68 9.48 10.57
N ASN A 350 -14.56 8.47 10.63
CA ASN A 350 -15.72 8.39 9.73
C ASN A 350 -17.01 8.68 10.48
N TYR A 351 -17.43 7.73 11.29
CA TYR A 351 -18.67 7.79 12.03
C TYR A 351 -18.68 6.80 13.19
N LEU A 352 -19.44 7.12 14.24
CA LEU A 352 -19.79 6.23 15.33
C LEU A 352 -21.26 5.87 15.22
N SER A 353 -21.61 4.58 15.33
CA SER A 353 -22.99 4.14 15.36
C SER A 353 -23.33 3.33 16.61
N VAL A 354 -24.59 3.44 17.02
CA VAL A 354 -25.22 2.66 18.09
C VAL A 354 -26.56 2.16 17.56
N GLY A 355 -26.93 0.91 17.83
CA GLY A 355 -28.17 0.29 17.36
C GLY A 355 -27.98 -0.55 16.10
N VAL A 356 -28.97 -0.55 15.19
CA VAL A 356 -29.04 -1.47 14.04
C VAL A 356 -27.77 -1.47 13.19
N ASP A 357 -27.24 -0.30 12.82
CA ASP A 357 -26.03 -0.22 11.99
C ASP A 357 -24.80 -0.87 12.67
N ALA A 358 -24.63 -0.61 13.96
CA ALA A 358 -23.56 -1.22 14.76
C ALA A 358 -23.74 -2.75 14.87
N GLN A 359 -24.98 -3.22 15.00
CA GLN A 359 -25.31 -4.64 15.06
C GLN A 359 -25.00 -5.36 13.75
N VAL A 360 -25.39 -4.78 12.60
CA VAL A 360 -25.04 -5.29 11.26
C VAL A 360 -23.52 -5.37 11.10
N THR A 361 -22.81 -4.29 11.45
CA THR A 361 -21.34 -4.23 11.37
C THR A 361 -20.67 -5.26 12.29
N LEU A 362 -21.21 -5.49 13.48
CA LEU A 362 -20.73 -6.48 14.43
C LEU A 362 -20.90 -7.91 13.90
N ASN A 363 -22.07 -8.24 13.36
CA ASN A 363 -22.36 -9.54 12.75
C ASN A 363 -21.47 -9.81 11.54
N PHE A 364 -21.27 -8.80 10.70
CA PHE A 364 -20.33 -8.87 9.59
C PHE A 364 -18.89 -9.12 10.06
N HIS A 365 -18.41 -8.39 11.08
CA HIS A 365 -17.08 -8.56 11.64
C HIS A 365 -16.86 -9.95 12.25
N ARG A 366 -17.84 -10.47 12.99
CA ARG A 366 -17.83 -11.84 13.54
C ARG A 366 -17.73 -12.87 12.42
N THR A 367 -18.50 -12.69 11.36
CA THR A 367 -18.48 -13.57 10.18
C THR A 367 -17.12 -13.54 9.48
N ARG A 368 -16.52 -12.36 9.30
CA ARG A 368 -15.17 -12.21 8.75
C ARG A 368 -14.07 -12.91 9.56
N LYS A 369 -14.25 -13.03 10.88
CA LYS A 369 -13.33 -13.75 11.77
C LYS A 369 -13.59 -15.25 11.83
N SER A 370 -14.69 -15.73 11.27
CA SER A 370 -15.02 -17.15 11.28
C SER A 370 -14.05 -17.94 10.42
N ARG A 371 -13.72 -19.17 10.84
CA ARG A 371 -12.87 -20.07 10.05
C ARG A 371 -13.44 -20.35 8.66
N PHE A 372 -14.77 -20.29 8.51
CA PHE A 372 -15.47 -20.60 7.27
C PHE A 372 -15.45 -19.48 6.23
N TYR A 373 -14.87 -18.33 6.57
CA TYR A 373 -14.64 -17.22 5.65
C TYR A 373 -13.42 -17.49 4.75
N PHE A 374 -13.46 -18.58 3.99
CA PHE A 374 -12.34 -19.08 3.19
C PHE A 374 -12.15 -18.33 1.85
N TYR A 375 -13.16 -17.59 1.38
CA TYR A 375 -13.11 -16.82 0.14
C TYR A 375 -13.65 -15.41 0.33
N SER A 376 -12.77 -14.46 0.64
CA SER A 376 -13.15 -13.05 0.74
C SER A 376 -13.14 -12.40 -0.64
N SER A 377 -14.31 -11.96 -1.14
CA SER A 377 -14.39 -11.09 -2.32
C SER A 377 -15.19 -9.84 -1.98
N ARG A 378 -14.94 -8.73 -2.68
CA ARG A 378 -15.66 -7.47 -2.44
C ARG A 378 -17.17 -7.63 -2.68
N LEU A 379 -17.56 -8.40 -3.70
CA LEU A 379 -18.96 -8.72 -4.00
C LEU A 379 -19.60 -9.55 -2.88
N LEU A 380 -18.93 -10.61 -2.41
CA LEU A 380 -19.42 -11.43 -1.30
C LEU A 380 -19.55 -10.61 0.00
N ASN A 381 -18.60 -9.71 0.26
CA ASN A 381 -18.68 -8.80 1.40
C ASN A 381 -19.92 -7.90 1.32
N LYS A 382 -20.20 -7.29 0.14
CA LYS A 382 -21.36 -6.42 -0.06
C LYS A 382 -22.68 -7.20 0.11
N LEU A 383 -22.75 -8.42 -0.44
CA LEU A 383 -23.91 -9.31 -0.28
C LEU A 383 -24.13 -9.71 1.17
N LEU A 384 -23.08 -10.07 1.91
CA LEU A 384 -23.18 -10.39 3.33
C LEU A 384 -23.73 -9.21 4.15
N TYR A 385 -23.23 -7.99 3.90
CA TYR A 385 -23.77 -6.78 4.52
C TYR A 385 -25.26 -6.59 4.23
N LEU A 386 -25.67 -6.79 2.96
CA LEU A 386 -27.09 -6.71 2.58
C LEU A 386 -27.94 -7.74 3.33
N CYS A 387 -27.48 -8.99 3.42
CA CYS A 387 -28.18 -10.05 4.14
C CYS A 387 -28.35 -9.74 5.63
N PHE A 388 -27.30 -9.26 6.29
CA PHE A 388 -27.38 -8.85 7.70
C PHE A 388 -28.29 -7.63 7.89
N GLY A 389 -28.27 -6.67 6.96
CA GLY A 389 -29.21 -5.55 6.97
C GLY A 389 -30.66 -6.00 6.86
N MET A 390 -30.96 -6.93 5.95
CA MET A 390 -32.30 -7.50 5.79
C MET A 390 -32.73 -8.31 7.02
N GLN A 391 -31.82 -9.07 7.64
CA GLN A 391 -32.09 -9.81 8.87
C GLN A 391 -32.56 -8.87 9.99
N GLN A 392 -31.90 -7.72 10.17
CA GLN A 392 -32.25 -6.77 11.22
C GLN A 392 -33.59 -6.05 10.97
N VAL A 393 -33.99 -5.86 9.71
CA VAL A 393 -35.33 -5.35 9.36
C VAL A 393 -36.43 -6.31 9.85
N VAL A 394 -36.14 -7.62 9.85
CA VAL A 394 -37.06 -8.68 10.30
C VAL A 394 -37.03 -8.86 11.82
N GLU A 395 -35.84 -9.01 12.41
CA GLU A 395 -35.67 -9.35 13.83
C GLU A 395 -35.89 -8.13 14.76
N ARG A 396 -35.62 -6.91 14.26
CA ARG A 396 -35.77 -5.64 15.00
C ARG A 396 -35.15 -5.65 16.40
N GLU A 397 -33.96 -6.22 16.54
CA GLU A 397 -33.27 -6.40 17.83
C GLU A 397 -33.02 -5.09 18.58
N CYS A 398 -32.93 -3.96 17.86
CA CYS A 398 -32.64 -2.63 18.42
C CYS A 398 -33.88 -1.74 18.57
N LYS A 399 -35.09 -2.29 18.55
CA LYS A 399 -36.33 -1.51 18.68
C LYS A 399 -36.37 -0.74 20.00
N ASP A 400 -36.97 0.46 19.96
CA ASP A 400 -37.14 1.36 21.11
C ASP A 400 -35.82 1.75 21.79
N LEU A 401 -34.75 1.93 21.01
CA LEU A 401 -33.42 2.30 21.51
C LEU A 401 -33.45 3.58 22.35
N ASN A 402 -34.39 4.49 22.05
CA ASN A 402 -34.61 5.73 22.80
C ASN A 402 -34.99 5.52 24.27
N LYS A 403 -35.51 4.33 24.65
CA LYS A 403 -35.81 4.01 26.05
C LYS A 403 -34.57 3.63 26.85
N ASN A 404 -33.48 3.27 26.16
CA ASN A 404 -32.25 2.75 26.76
C ASN A 404 -31.08 3.73 26.66
N ILE A 405 -31.27 4.88 26.00
CA ILE A 405 -30.21 5.87 25.75
C ILE A 405 -30.70 7.26 26.15
N GLU A 406 -29.85 7.96 26.89
CA GLU A 406 -29.96 9.41 27.04
C GLU A 406 -28.90 10.10 26.18
N LEU A 407 -29.33 11.05 25.35
CA LEU A 407 -28.42 11.86 24.53
C LEU A 407 -28.33 13.26 25.11
N TYR A 408 -27.09 13.72 25.30
CA TYR A 408 -26.78 15.10 25.67
C TYR A 408 -25.90 15.70 24.57
N LEU A 409 -26.28 16.88 24.07
CA LEU A 409 -25.49 17.68 23.13
C LEU A 409 -25.19 19.02 23.80
N ASP A 410 -23.92 19.37 23.93
CA ASP A 410 -23.47 20.59 24.62
C ASP A 410 -24.16 20.76 25.99
N ASP A 411 -24.12 19.69 26.80
CA ASP A 411 -24.74 19.57 28.12
C ASP A 411 -26.28 19.71 28.16
N LYS A 412 -26.96 19.73 27.00
CA LYS A 412 -28.42 19.76 26.90
C LYS A 412 -28.98 18.40 26.55
N LYS A 413 -29.89 17.90 27.38
CA LYS A 413 -30.62 16.66 27.12
C LYS A 413 -31.50 16.81 25.88
N ILE A 414 -31.37 15.89 24.94
CA ILE A 414 -32.18 15.83 23.73
C ILE A 414 -33.23 14.73 23.89
N ASN A 415 -34.49 15.07 23.63
CA ASN A 415 -35.58 14.11 23.61
C ASN A 415 -35.55 13.34 22.29
N LEU A 416 -35.23 12.05 22.37
CA LEU A 416 -35.13 11.18 21.19
C LEU A 416 -36.52 10.65 20.79
N PRO A 417 -36.87 10.66 19.48
CA PRO A 417 -38.05 9.96 18.98
C PRO A 417 -37.87 8.44 19.09
N SER A 418 -38.89 7.65 18.72
CA SER A 418 -38.71 6.20 18.58
C SER A 418 -37.70 5.94 17.46
N ILE A 419 -36.54 5.42 17.84
CA ILE A 419 -35.41 5.16 16.95
C ILE A 419 -34.84 3.77 17.21
N GLU A 420 -34.20 3.20 16.20
CA GLU A 420 -33.51 1.91 16.28
C GLU A 420 -31.98 2.07 16.09
N SER A 421 -31.52 3.27 15.70
CA SER A 421 -30.09 3.57 15.57
C SER A 421 -29.79 5.07 15.75
N ILE A 422 -28.60 5.36 16.25
CA ILE A 422 -27.98 6.69 16.30
C ILE A 422 -26.66 6.60 15.54
N VAL A 423 -26.41 7.53 14.62
CA VAL A 423 -25.15 7.65 13.90
C VAL A 423 -24.61 9.06 14.09
N ILE A 424 -23.36 9.16 14.54
CA ILE A 424 -22.62 10.39 14.73
C ILE A 424 -21.56 10.42 13.64
N LEU A 425 -21.63 11.40 12.75
CA LEU A 425 -20.75 11.54 11.59
C LEU A 425 -19.63 12.53 11.89
N THR A 426 -18.40 12.19 11.50
CA THR A 426 -17.23 13.09 11.60
C THR A 426 -17.16 14.04 10.41
N PHE A 427 -17.59 13.60 9.24
CA PHE A 427 -17.71 14.46 8.07
C PHE A 427 -19.13 14.94 7.92
N ILE A 428 -19.29 16.23 7.62
CA ILE A 428 -20.44 16.65 6.83
C ILE A 428 -20.19 15.99 5.46
N MET A 429 -20.88 14.88 5.18
CA MET A 429 -21.12 14.53 3.78
C MET A 429 -21.71 15.80 3.19
N GLY A 430 -20.92 16.53 2.40
CA GLY A 430 -21.50 17.49 1.47
C GLY A 430 -22.60 16.69 0.77
N CYS A 431 -23.85 17.10 0.98
CA CYS A 431 -25.00 16.50 0.33
C CYS A 431 -24.80 16.71 -1.16
N TRP A 432 -24.08 15.80 -1.80
CA TRP A 432 -24.19 15.54 -3.22
C TRP A 432 -25.34 14.54 -3.32
N CYS A 433 -26.55 15.11 -3.35
CA CYS A 433 -27.75 14.44 -3.83
C CYS A 433 -27.53 13.94 -5.26
#